data_AF-A0A454C9X6-F1
#
_entry.id   AF-A0A454C9X6-F1
#
_cell.length_a   1.000
_cell.length_b   1.000
_cell.length_c   1.000
_cell.angle_alpha   90.00
_cell.angle_beta   90.00
_cell.angle_gamma   90.00
#
_symmetry.space_group_name_H-M   'P 1'
#
loop_
_entity.id
_entity.type
_entity.pdbx_description
1 polymer ?
#
loop_
_entity_poly.entity_id
_entity_poly.type
_entity_poly.pdbx_seq_one_letter_code
_entity_poly.pdbx_strand_id
1 'polypeptide(L)'
;MMKKNKWKLLTIFGISTLPILPLCVTSCYNEQEQHKKVLNIIGNSNPHFYIENLFSAKSYNSVLQSNKSIAGPWRNDFLEIAIGPDSKWFEYWKDYWIVDRFTLEDKEFNCIFFLIPKKVLLEAKFIDNKNVDLKEAFFKYNSLYRNSKTKIYANLKSGDITIKNFELGAAKDWKEMPGLYINIHKLTIHMNSNPKTIEMDFSLKYSKSKEHQQKIEGFEDDYIFEYKYIFKEKK
;
A
#
# COMPACT_ATOMS: atom_id res chain seq x y z
N MET A 1 -2.67 63.44 47.77
CA MET A 1 -1.39 62.71 47.96
C MET A 1 -1.24 61.68 46.85
N MET A 2 -0.03 61.57 46.31
CA MET A 2 0.32 61.01 45.00
C MET A 2 0.35 59.46 44.90
N LYS A 3 0.03 59.00 43.67
CA LYS A 3 0.69 57.96 42.84
C LYS A 3 0.82 56.51 43.34
N LYS A 4 0.16 55.61 42.61
CA LYS A 4 0.81 54.54 41.80
C LYS A 4 -0.02 54.32 40.52
N ASN A 5 0.19 55.11 39.46
CA ASN A 5 1.05 54.79 38.31
C ASN A 5 1.02 53.33 37.83
N LYS A 6 0.17 53.04 36.84
CA LYS A 6 0.54 52.42 35.54
C LYS A 6 -0.66 52.22 34.58
N TRP A 7 -1.70 53.02 34.72
CA TRP A 7 -2.75 53.16 33.69
C TRP A 7 -2.53 54.47 32.96
N LYS A 8 -1.63 54.47 31.97
CA LYS A 8 -1.66 55.36 30.80
C LYS A 8 -0.54 55.01 29.84
N LEU A 9 -0.91 55.02 28.57
CA LEU A 9 -0.07 54.94 27.36
C LEU A 9 0.51 53.57 27.02
N LEU A 10 -0.33 52.73 26.41
CA LEU A 10 -0.03 52.20 25.08
C LEU A 10 -1.34 51.80 24.39
N THR A 11 -2.23 52.78 24.28
CA THR A 11 -3.10 52.84 23.11
C THR A 11 -2.35 53.71 22.10
N ILE A 12 -2.41 53.31 20.83
CA ILE A 12 -2.11 54.13 19.64
C ILE A 12 -0.63 54.07 19.18
N PHE A 13 -0.27 53.00 18.45
CA PHE A 13 0.28 53.01 17.08
C PHE A 13 1.00 51.69 16.75
N GLY A 14 0.47 50.90 15.81
CA GLY A 14 1.10 49.70 15.23
C GLY A 14 1.00 48.48 16.16
N ILE A 15 0.24 47.44 15.86
CA ILE A 15 0.48 46.54 14.74
C ILE A 15 -0.88 46.02 14.25
N SER A 16 -1.22 46.45 13.05
CA SER A 16 -2.19 45.85 12.14
C SER A 16 -1.68 44.49 11.64
N THR A 17 -1.51 43.49 12.52
CA THR A 17 -1.33 42.06 12.16
C THR A 17 -1.53 41.19 13.40
N LEU A 18 -2.75 41.12 13.92
CA LEU A 18 -3.22 39.82 14.42
C LEU A 18 -3.94 39.22 13.23
N PRO A 19 -3.26 38.45 12.34
CA PRO A 19 -4.02 37.55 11.51
C PRO A 19 -4.77 36.69 12.53
N ILE A 20 -6.09 36.74 12.42
CA ILE A 20 -6.99 35.63 12.71
C ILE A 20 -6.14 34.36 12.63
N LEU A 21 -5.70 33.85 13.79
CA LEU A 21 -5.15 32.52 13.89
C LEU A 21 -6.34 31.66 13.52
N PRO A 22 -6.43 31.12 12.29
CA PRO A 22 -7.47 30.17 12.05
C PRO A 22 -7.06 29.01 12.94
N LEU A 23 -7.90 28.75 13.93
CA LEU A 23 -8.32 27.41 14.32
C LEU A 23 -8.08 26.37 13.20
N CYS A 24 -6.82 25.97 13.07
CA CYS A 24 -6.35 24.71 12.54
C CYS A 24 -5.38 24.29 13.64
N VAL A 25 -5.88 24.05 14.86
CA VAL A 25 -6.27 22.69 15.23
C VAL A 25 -5.37 21.75 14.45
N THR A 26 -4.16 21.58 14.97
CA THR A 26 -3.49 20.29 14.91
C THR A 26 -4.59 19.25 15.09
N SER A 27 -5.08 18.67 13.98
CA SER A 27 -5.99 17.54 14.10
C SER A 27 -5.15 16.51 14.82
N CYS A 28 -5.42 16.28 16.10
CA CYS A 28 -4.91 15.12 16.79
C CYS A 28 -5.29 13.96 15.88
N TYR A 29 -4.29 13.35 15.23
CA TYR A 29 -4.53 12.25 14.31
C TYR A 29 -5.19 11.15 15.13
N ASN A 30 -6.51 11.04 14.98
CA ASN A 30 -7.30 10.01 15.64
C ASN A 30 -7.50 8.89 14.62
N GLU A 31 -6.63 7.89 14.71
CA GLU A 31 -6.64 6.72 13.84
C GLU A 31 -8.00 6.03 13.83
N GLN A 32 -8.60 5.81 15.00
CA GLN A 32 -9.93 5.19 15.11
C GLN A 32 -11.03 5.99 14.37
N GLU A 33 -10.97 7.32 14.41
CA GLU A 33 -11.91 8.16 13.67
C GLU A 33 -11.70 8.04 12.16
N GLN A 34 -10.46 7.94 11.70
CA GLN A 34 -10.15 7.72 10.28
C GLN A 34 -10.62 6.34 9.81
N HIS A 35 -10.41 5.30 10.61
CA HIS A 35 -10.91 3.95 10.33
C HIS A 35 -12.44 3.93 10.17
N LYS A 36 -13.19 4.58 11.08
CA LYS A 36 -14.66 4.70 10.95
C LYS A 36 -15.09 5.41 9.68
N LYS A 37 -14.39 6.49 9.29
CA LYS A 37 -14.67 7.20 8.03
C LYS A 37 -14.41 6.31 6.82
N VAL A 38 -13.33 5.54 6.82
CA VAL A 38 -13.04 4.55 5.76
C VAL A 38 -14.18 3.54 5.65
N LEU A 39 -14.62 2.96 6.77
CA LEU A 39 -15.72 1.98 6.78
C LEU A 39 -17.01 2.58 6.21
N ASN A 40 -17.33 3.83 6.55
CA ASN A 40 -18.50 4.53 5.99
C ASN A 40 -18.40 4.74 4.47
N ILE A 41 -17.20 5.02 3.94
CA ILE A 41 -16.98 5.19 2.49
C ILE A 41 -17.10 3.85 1.76
N ILE A 42 -16.54 2.78 2.32
CA ILE A 42 -16.58 1.44 1.70
C ILE A 42 -18.00 0.85 1.76
N GLY A 43 -18.71 1.05 2.88
CA GLY A 43 -20.01 0.44 3.14
C GLY A 43 -19.94 -1.09 3.02
N ASN A 44 -20.95 -1.68 2.37
CA ASN A 44 -21.03 -3.14 2.13
C ASN A 44 -20.44 -3.56 0.78
N SER A 45 -19.67 -2.68 0.12
CA SER A 45 -19.07 -2.99 -1.18
C SER A 45 -17.95 -4.01 -1.03
N ASN A 46 -17.83 -4.92 -2.01
CA ASN A 46 -16.74 -5.89 -2.10
C ASN A 46 -15.98 -5.75 -3.43
N PRO A 47 -15.42 -4.57 -3.74
CA PRO A 47 -14.82 -4.33 -5.04
C PRO A 47 -13.53 -5.12 -5.22
N HIS A 48 -13.29 -5.53 -6.47
CA HIS A 48 -12.07 -6.20 -6.88
C HIS A 48 -11.42 -5.40 -7.99
N PHE A 49 -10.11 -5.18 -7.93
CA PHE A 49 -9.39 -4.29 -8.81
C PHE A 49 -8.24 -5.01 -9.53
N TYR A 50 -8.08 -4.73 -10.83
CA TYR A 50 -6.96 -5.19 -11.65
C TYR A 50 -6.13 -4.01 -12.12
N ILE A 51 -4.85 -4.21 -12.43
CA ILE A 51 -4.00 -3.15 -12.97
C ILE A 51 -4.47 -2.79 -14.38
N GLU A 52 -4.95 -1.56 -14.56
CA GLU A 52 -5.28 -0.99 -15.87
C GLU A 52 -4.02 -0.41 -16.53
N ASN A 53 -3.17 0.25 -15.75
CA ASN A 53 -2.00 0.91 -16.29
C ASN A 53 -0.83 0.96 -15.28
N LEU A 54 0.37 1.12 -15.83
CA LEU A 54 1.61 1.31 -15.08
C LEU A 54 2.40 2.47 -15.66
N PHE A 55 2.98 3.26 -14.76
CA PHE A 55 3.99 4.24 -15.08
C PHE A 55 5.27 3.96 -14.29
N SER A 56 6.42 3.95 -14.96
CA SER A 56 7.72 4.01 -14.27
C SER A 56 8.05 5.47 -13.99
N ALA A 57 8.33 5.79 -12.72
CA ALA A 57 8.76 7.13 -12.35
C ALA A 57 10.27 7.30 -12.56
N LYS A 58 11.05 6.22 -12.36
CA LYS A 58 12.50 6.13 -12.63
C LYS A 58 12.87 4.69 -12.99
N SER A 59 13.53 4.47 -14.12
CA SER A 59 14.05 3.15 -14.51
C SER A 59 15.57 3.17 -14.63
N TYR A 60 16.25 2.29 -13.90
CA TYR A 60 17.66 1.93 -14.15
C TYR A 60 17.70 0.56 -14.84
N ASN A 61 18.69 0.31 -15.71
CA ASN A 61 18.89 -0.99 -16.35
C ASN A 61 19.00 -2.08 -15.27
N SER A 62 18.09 -3.06 -15.28
CA SER A 62 17.89 -3.97 -14.14
C SER A 62 17.58 -5.40 -14.56
N VAL A 63 18.04 -6.39 -13.78
CA VAL A 63 17.69 -7.83 -13.93
C VAL A 63 16.17 -8.03 -13.97
N LEU A 64 15.46 -7.15 -13.28
CA LEU A 64 14.02 -7.09 -13.31
C LEU A 64 13.54 -7.03 -14.76
N GLN A 65 14.06 -6.16 -15.64
CA GLN A 65 13.62 -6.01 -17.04
C GLN A 65 13.76 -7.26 -17.92
N SER A 66 14.30 -8.38 -17.43
CA SER A 66 14.26 -9.63 -18.15
C SER A 66 12.85 -10.24 -18.14
N ASN A 67 12.39 -10.71 -19.29
CA ASN A 67 11.11 -11.42 -19.47
C ASN A 67 10.97 -12.71 -18.63
N LYS A 68 12.00 -13.06 -17.84
CA LYS A 68 12.06 -14.24 -16.97
C LYS A 68 11.80 -13.91 -15.49
N SER A 69 11.68 -12.63 -15.11
CA SER A 69 11.33 -12.24 -13.75
C SER A 69 9.82 -12.30 -13.53
N ILE A 70 9.44 -13.02 -12.48
CA ILE A 70 8.08 -13.29 -12.02
C ILE A 70 7.38 -12.00 -11.58
N ALA A 71 8.17 -11.12 -10.98
CA ALA A 71 7.72 -9.96 -10.26
C ALA A 71 8.15 -8.70 -10.99
N GLY A 72 8.05 -8.74 -12.32
CA GLY A 72 8.26 -7.57 -13.13
C GLY A 72 7.12 -6.58 -12.91
N PRO A 73 7.37 -5.40 -12.33
CA PRO A 73 6.34 -4.40 -12.13
C PRO A 73 5.73 -3.87 -13.44
N TRP A 74 6.14 -4.36 -14.62
CA TRP A 74 5.51 -4.11 -15.94
C TRP A 74 4.36 -5.05 -16.32
N ARG A 75 4.07 -6.07 -15.51
CA ARG A 75 2.92 -6.95 -15.76
C ARG A 75 1.63 -6.35 -15.20
N ASN A 76 0.65 -6.14 -16.07
CA ASN A 76 -0.69 -5.66 -15.70
C ASN A 76 -1.58 -6.74 -15.05
N ASP A 77 -1.10 -7.98 -14.93
CA ASP A 77 -1.81 -9.06 -14.26
C ASP A 77 -1.09 -9.54 -12.99
N PHE A 78 0.00 -8.87 -12.58
CA PHE A 78 0.84 -9.28 -11.46
C PHE A 78 0.12 -9.22 -10.11
N LEU A 79 -0.63 -8.15 -9.87
CA LEU A 79 -1.24 -7.85 -8.58
C LEU A 79 -2.70 -7.47 -8.79
N GLU A 80 -3.55 -7.98 -7.93
CA GLU A 80 -4.93 -7.56 -7.78
C GLU A 80 -5.15 -7.08 -6.35
N ILE A 81 -6.11 -6.17 -6.19
CA ILE A 81 -6.49 -5.64 -4.88
C ILE A 81 -7.96 -5.92 -4.68
N ALA A 82 -8.34 -6.57 -3.58
CA ALA A 82 -9.72 -6.77 -3.19
C ALA A 82 -10.01 -6.06 -1.88
N ILE A 83 -11.21 -5.51 -1.74
CA ILE A 83 -11.69 -4.92 -0.48
C ILE A 83 -12.93 -5.69 -0.07
N GLY A 84 -13.00 -6.13 1.19
CA GLY A 84 -14.17 -6.83 1.69
C GLY A 84 -13.95 -7.41 3.09
N PRO A 85 -14.92 -8.18 3.61
CA PRO A 85 -14.85 -8.70 4.97
C PRO A 85 -13.78 -9.78 5.09
N ASP A 86 -13.09 -9.77 6.22
CA ASP A 86 -12.05 -10.73 6.57
C ASP A 86 -12.62 -12.13 6.56
N SER A 87 -13.89 -12.32 6.92
CA SER A 87 -14.56 -13.61 6.86
C SER A 87 -14.51 -14.27 5.47
N LYS A 88 -14.36 -13.52 4.37
CA LYS A 88 -14.26 -14.10 3.01
C LYS A 88 -12.84 -14.41 2.57
N TRP A 89 -11.83 -14.12 3.40
CA TRP A 89 -10.41 -14.27 3.02
C TRP A 89 -10.06 -15.70 2.57
N PHE A 90 -10.70 -16.71 3.14
CA PHE A 90 -10.40 -18.11 2.84
C PHE A 90 -10.73 -18.49 1.40
N GLU A 91 -11.69 -17.81 0.77
CA GLU A 91 -12.13 -18.08 -0.60
C GLU A 91 -11.03 -17.70 -1.61
N TYR A 92 -10.25 -16.65 -1.32
CA TYR A 92 -9.20 -16.19 -2.22
C TYR A 92 -8.06 -17.19 -2.39
N TRP A 93 -7.75 -18.03 -1.40
CA TRP A 93 -6.65 -19.02 -1.50
C TRP A 93 -6.81 -20.03 -2.64
N LYS A 94 -8.03 -20.23 -3.13
CA LYS A 94 -8.26 -21.14 -4.26
C LYS A 94 -7.53 -20.67 -5.53
N ASP A 95 -7.60 -19.37 -5.78
CA ASP A 95 -7.23 -18.74 -7.05
C ASP A 95 -6.12 -17.69 -6.91
N TYR A 96 -5.82 -17.26 -5.69
CA TYR A 96 -4.87 -16.21 -5.37
C TYR A 96 -3.97 -16.58 -4.21
N TRP A 97 -2.74 -16.08 -4.28
CA TRP A 97 -1.82 -16.05 -3.15
C TRP A 97 -1.98 -14.69 -2.48
N ILE A 98 -2.41 -14.69 -1.23
CA ILE A 98 -2.62 -13.47 -0.45
C ILE A 98 -1.25 -13.03 0.08
N VAL A 99 -0.66 -11.99 -0.52
CA VAL A 99 0.67 -11.49 -0.13
C VAL A 99 0.60 -10.84 1.25
N ASP A 100 -0.43 -10.03 1.46
CA ASP A 100 -0.73 -9.42 2.74
C ASP A 100 -2.19 -8.97 2.79
N ARG A 101 -2.66 -8.61 3.98
CA ARG A 101 -3.94 -7.95 4.21
C ARG A 101 -3.76 -6.77 5.16
N PHE A 102 -4.41 -5.67 4.81
CA PHE A 102 -4.48 -4.50 5.68
C PHE A 102 -5.86 -4.42 6.32
N THR A 103 -5.91 -4.58 7.65
CA THR A 103 -7.15 -4.59 8.42
C THR A 103 -7.64 -3.17 8.73
N LEU A 104 -8.91 -2.92 8.44
CA LEU A 104 -9.63 -1.70 8.80
C LEU A 104 -10.47 -2.00 10.05
N GLU A 105 -10.01 -1.57 11.23
CA GLU A 105 -10.72 -1.81 12.51
C GLU A 105 -12.17 -1.26 12.54
N ASP A 106 -13.16 -2.17 12.59
CA ASP A 106 -14.19 -2.35 13.65
C ASP A 106 -14.93 -3.70 13.41
N LYS A 107 -15.85 -4.12 14.31
CA LYS A 107 -16.51 -5.45 14.52
C LYS A 107 -16.76 -6.40 13.33
N GLU A 108 -16.92 -5.89 12.11
CA GLU A 108 -16.86 -6.68 10.89
C GLU A 108 -15.57 -6.29 10.17
N PHE A 109 -14.48 -7.01 10.47
CA PHE A 109 -13.14 -6.70 9.99
C PHE A 109 -13.13 -6.58 8.46
N ASN A 110 -13.24 -5.39 7.88
CA ASN A 110 -12.98 -5.21 6.46
C ASN A 110 -11.47 -5.14 6.25
N CYS A 111 -11.01 -5.80 5.20
CA CYS A 111 -9.60 -5.91 4.86
C CYS A 111 -9.39 -5.45 3.42
N ILE A 112 -8.24 -4.83 3.17
CA ILE A 112 -7.70 -4.64 1.83
C ILE A 112 -6.71 -5.78 1.61
N PHE A 113 -7.01 -6.65 0.66
CA PHE A 113 -6.21 -7.81 0.31
C PHE A 113 -5.34 -7.51 -0.90
N PHE A 114 -4.07 -7.89 -0.82
CA PHE A 114 -3.12 -7.83 -1.93
C PHE A 114 -2.90 -9.24 -2.46
N LEU A 115 -3.32 -9.46 -3.71
CA LEU A 115 -3.52 -10.79 -4.27
C LEU A 115 -2.64 -10.99 -5.51
N ILE A 116 -1.81 -12.04 -5.51
CA ILE A 116 -1.12 -12.49 -6.73
C ILE A 116 -1.93 -13.65 -7.34
N PRO A 117 -2.40 -13.55 -8.60
CA PRO A 117 -3.16 -14.63 -9.22
C PRO A 117 -2.34 -15.92 -9.39
N LYS A 118 -2.96 -17.09 -9.17
CA LYS A 118 -2.34 -18.41 -9.35
C LYS A 118 -1.69 -18.59 -10.72
N LYS A 119 -2.32 -18.06 -11.78
CA LYS A 119 -1.78 -18.08 -13.14
C LYS A 119 -0.39 -17.43 -13.23
N VAL A 120 -0.22 -16.27 -12.60
CA VAL A 120 1.06 -15.55 -12.56
C VAL A 120 2.10 -16.42 -11.89
N LEU A 121 1.78 -17.03 -10.75
CA LEU A 121 2.67 -17.91 -10.00
C LEU A 121 3.11 -19.16 -10.78
N LEU A 122 2.24 -19.69 -11.64
CA LEU A 122 2.56 -20.83 -12.50
C LEU A 122 3.50 -20.46 -13.64
N GLU A 123 3.19 -19.39 -14.36
CA GLU A 123 4.04 -18.88 -15.46
C GLU A 123 5.44 -18.54 -14.94
N ALA A 124 5.46 -18.04 -13.72
CA ALA A 124 6.62 -17.73 -12.94
C ALA A 124 7.40 -18.94 -12.42
N LYS A 125 6.79 -20.13 -12.34
CA LYS A 125 7.34 -21.31 -11.66
C LYS A 125 7.59 -21.09 -10.15
N PHE A 126 6.80 -20.24 -9.48
CA PHE A 126 6.74 -20.22 -8.01
C PHE A 126 6.02 -21.45 -7.45
N ILE A 127 5.11 -22.02 -8.23
CA ILE A 127 4.41 -23.25 -7.93
C ILE A 127 4.52 -24.21 -9.10
N ASP A 128 4.57 -25.50 -8.80
CA ASP A 128 4.91 -26.54 -9.80
C ASP A 128 3.73 -26.88 -10.73
N ASN A 129 2.49 -26.72 -10.26
CA ASN A 129 1.28 -27.01 -11.03
C ASN A 129 0.02 -26.33 -10.45
N LYS A 130 -1.09 -26.36 -11.23
CA LYS A 130 -2.36 -25.69 -10.89
C LYS A 130 -3.05 -26.21 -9.62
N ASN A 131 -2.75 -27.45 -9.23
CA ASN A 131 -3.40 -28.14 -8.11
C ASN A 131 -2.71 -27.89 -6.76
N VAL A 132 -1.63 -27.10 -6.74
CA VAL A 132 -0.97 -26.70 -5.49
C VAL A 132 -1.96 -25.95 -4.59
N ASP A 133 -2.01 -26.38 -3.33
CA ASP A 133 -2.67 -25.65 -2.24
C ASP A 133 -1.86 -24.37 -1.94
N LEU A 134 -2.40 -23.22 -2.32
CA LEU A 134 -1.71 -21.95 -2.14
C LEU A 134 -1.61 -21.54 -0.68
N LYS A 135 -2.54 -21.96 0.17
CA LYS A 135 -2.52 -21.64 1.60
C LYS A 135 -1.38 -22.39 2.27
N GLU A 136 -1.27 -23.69 2.03
CA GLU A 136 -0.16 -24.50 2.55
C GLU A 136 1.18 -23.99 2.00
N ALA A 137 1.26 -23.71 0.69
CA ALA A 137 2.45 -23.14 0.09
C ALA A 137 2.82 -21.79 0.72
N PHE A 138 1.86 -20.88 0.93
CA PHE A 138 2.11 -19.59 1.57
C PHE A 138 2.75 -19.76 2.96
N PHE A 139 2.14 -20.56 3.83
CA PHE A 139 2.63 -20.74 5.20
C PHE A 139 3.98 -21.45 5.25
N LYS A 140 4.29 -22.25 4.24
CA LYS A 140 5.61 -22.88 4.09
C LYS A 140 6.69 -21.88 3.64
N TYR A 141 6.32 -20.83 2.93
CA TYR A 141 7.27 -19.98 2.20
C TYR A 141 7.25 -18.50 2.59
N ASN A 142 6.43 -18.04 3.53
CA ASN A 142 6.43 -16.62 3.93
C ASN A 142 6.47 -16.44 5.44
N SER A 143 7.33 -15.53 5.88
CA SER A 143 7.26 -14.91 7.21
C SER A 143 6.35 -13.68 7.18
N LEU A 144 5.42 -13.58 8.13
CA LEU A 144 4.54 -12.42 8.28
C LEU A 144 5.37 -11.14 8.51
N TYR A 145 5.17 -10.12 7.68
CA TYR A 145 5.74 -8.79 7.88
C TYR A 145 4.74 -7.92 8.66
N ARG A 146 5.21 -7.23 9.71
CA ARG A 146 4.38 -6.32 10.52
C ARG A 146 4.93 -4.91 10.39
N ASN A 147 4.19 -4.03 9.73
CA ASN A 147 4.60 -2.65 9.55
C ASN A 147 3.93 -1.73 10.59
N SER A 148 4.72 -1.00 11.39
CA SER A 148 4.26 -0.23 12.56
C SER A 148 4.07 1.27 12.31
N LYS A 149 4.18 1.73 11.06
CA LYS A 149 4.15 3.16 10.69
C LYS A 149 3.06 3.53 9.68
N THR A 150 2.15 2.61 9.37
CA THR A 150 1.06 2.84 8.42
C THR A 150 0.15 3.97 8.91
N LYS A 151 -0.29 4.86 8.01
CA LYS A 151 -1.26 5.92 8.32
C LYS A 151 -2.42 5.90 7.34
N ILE A 152 -3.64 6.07 7.86
CA ILE A 152 -4.87 6.13 7.06
C ILE A 152 -5.49 7.52 7.14
N TYR A 153 -5.98 7.99 6.01
CA TYR A 153 -6.75 9.22 5.88
C TYR A 153 -7.99 8.96 5.02
N ALA A 154 -9.14 9.49 5.43
CA ALA A 154 -10.39 9.38 4.71
C ALA A 154 -11.02 10.75 4.48
N ASN A 155 -11.44 11.01 3.25
CA ASN A 155 -12.19 12.20 2.87
C ASN A 155 -13.62 11.82 2.52
N LEU A 156 -14.55 12.06 3.44
CA LEU A 156 -15.98 11.75 3.23
C LEU A 156 -16.61 12.53 2.07
N LYS A 157 -16.12 13.73 1.74
CA LYS A 157 -16.68 14.57 0.68
C LYS A 157 -16.32 14.03 -0.70
N SER A 158 -15.06 13.65 -0.90
CA SER A 158 -14.62 13.07 -2.18
C SER A 158 -14.85 11.56 -2.26
N GLY A 159 -14.96 10.88 -1.13
CA GLY A 159 -14.96 9.40 -1.06
C GLY A 159 -13.58 8.80 -1.22
N ASP A 160 -12.51 9.59 -1.05
CA ASP A 160 -11.15 9.10 -1.18
C ASP A 160 -10.64 8.51 0.14
N ILE A 161 -9.96 7.39 0.04
CA ILE A 161 -9.22 6.76 1.14
C ILE A 161 -7.74 6.77 0.76
N THR A 162 -6.87 7.28 1.62
CA THR A 162 -5.42 7.30 1.39
C THR A 162 -4.69 6.58 2.52
N ILE A 163 -3.87 5.61 2.15
CA ILE A 163 -3.04 4.82 3.06
C ILE A 163 -1.58 5.09 2.71
N LYS A 164 -0.74 5.34 3.70
CA LYS A 164 0.69 5.66 3.50
C LYS A 164 1.60 4.75 4.31
N ASN A 165 2.78 4.51 3.76
CA ASN A 165 3.91 3.82 4.39
C ASN A 165 3.57 2.39 4.85
N PHE A 166 3.30 1.53 3.88
CA PHE A 166 3.04 0.11 4.13
C PHE A 166 3.96 -0.74 3.25
N GLU A 167 4.36 -1.92 3.73
CA GLU A 167 5.35 -2.77 3.06
C GLU A 167 4.73 -4.16 2.91
N LEU A 168 4.75 -4.67 1.69
CA LEU A 168 4.42 -6.05 1.36
C LEU A 168 5.73 -6.80 1.14
N GLY A 169 5.95 -7.89 1.87
CA GLY A 169 7.14 -8.72 1.72
C GLY A 169 6.78 -10.17 1.47
N ALA A 170 7.43 -10.80 0.50
CA ALA A 170 7.44 -12.25 0.33
C ALA A 170 8.89 -12.74 0.27
N ALA A 171 9.27 -13.60 1.21
CA ALA A 171 10.62 -14.14 1.32
C ALA A 171 10.57 -15.60 1.78
N LYS A 172 11.03 -16.49 0.91
CA LYS A 172 11.09 -17.94 1.15
C LYS A 172 12.13 -18.34 2.21
N ASP A 173 13.25 -17.65 2.24
CA ASP A 173 14.28 -17.74 3.28
C ASP A 173 15.19 -16.50 3.19
N TRP A 174 15.18 -15.66 4.22
CA TRP A 174 16.00 -14.45 4.39
C TRP A 174 17.51 -14.65 4.17
N LYS A 175 18.01 -15.88 4.26
CA LYS A 175 19.45 -16.18 4.11
C LYS A 175 19.84 -16.79 2.77
N GLU A 176 18.90 -17.39 2.03
CA GLU A 176 19.24 -18.31 0.93
C GLU A 176 18.44 -18.11 -0.37
N MET A 177 17.32 -17.39 -0.39
CA MET A 177 16.42 -17.32 -1.56
C MET A 177 16.10 -15.88 -1.99
N PRO A 178 15.69 -15.65 -3.25
CA PRO A 178 15.34 -14.31 -3.69
C PRO A 178 14.11 -13.78 -2.95
N GLY A 179 14.16 -12.51 -2.54
CA GLY A 179 13.08 -11.83 -1.84
C GLY A 179 12.46 -10.74 -2.72
N LEU A 180 11.13 -10.59 -2.62
CA LEU A 180 10.39 -9.50 -3.24
C LEU A 180 9.79 -8.60 -2.16
N TYR A 181 10.10 -7.31 -2.24
CA TYR A 181 9.60 -6.30 -1.32
C TYR A 181 8.93 -5.18 -2.11
N ILE A 182 7.65 -4.95 -1.85
CA ILE A 182 6.87 -3.85 -2.42
C ILE A 182 6.62 -2.85 -1.29
N ASN A 183 7.32 -1.73 -1.34
CA ASN A 183 7.15 -0.63 -0.41
C ASN A 183 6.09 0.33 -0.97
N ILE A 184 4.86 0.23 -0.48
CA ILE A 184 3.77 1.13 -0.86
C ILE A 184 3.94 2.45 -0.10
N HIS A 185 4.39 3.47 -0.81
CA HIS A 185 4.55 4.82 -0.27
C HIS A 185 3.18 5.47 -0.06
N LYS A 186 2.28 5.28 -1.02
CA LYS A 186 0.93 5.83 -1.00
C LYS A 186 -0.01 4.96 -1.82
N LEU A 187 -1.17 4.65 -1.24
CA LEU A 187 -2.28 4.01 -1.91
C LEU A 187 -3.51 4.89 -1.74
N THR A 188 -4.11 5.34 -2.85
CA THR A 188 -5.33 6.14 -2.85
C THR A 188 -6.45 5.39 -3.56
N ILE A 189 -7.55 5.16 -2.86
CA ILE A 189 -8.75 4.49 -3.37
C ILE A 189 -9.80 5.56 -3.62
N HIS A 190 -10.26 5.65 -4.86
CA HIS A 190 -11.31 6.56 -5.29
C HIS A 190 -12.64 5.80 -5.32
N MET A 191 -13.38 5.78 -4.20
CA MET A 191 -14.59 4.97 -4.08
C MET A 191 -15.82 5.57 -4.77
N ASN A 192 -15.81 6.89 -4.99
CA ASN A 192 -16.90 7.60 -5.66
C ASN A 192 -16.67 7.79 -7.17
N SER A 193 -15.54 7.34 -7.72
CA SER A 193 -15.34 7.36 -9.18
C SER A 193 -16.13 6.23 -9.86
N ASN A 194 -16.42 6.41 -11.14
CA ASN A 194 -17.07 5.40 -11.97
C ASN A 194 -16.28 5.20 -13.28
N PRO A 195 -15.56 4.07 -13.44
CA PRO A 195 -15.39 2.97 -12.48
C PRO A 195 -14.59 3.41 -11.23
N LYS A 196 -14.71 2.67 -10.13
CA LYS A 196 -13.82 2.88 -8.98
C LYS A 196 -12.38 2.57 -9.37
N THR A 197 -11.43 3.31 -8.80
CA THR A 197 -10.00 3.20 -9.15
C THR A 197 -9.11 3.22 -7.91
N ILE A 198 -7.92 2.63 -8.04
CA ILE A 198 -6.84 2.74 -7.05
C ILE A 198 -5.60 3.30 -7.73
N GLU A 199 -4.98 4.30 -7.11
CA GLU A 199 -3.62 4.72 -7.45
C GLU A 199 -2.65 4.19 -6.39
N MET A 200 -1.59 3.51 -6.81
CA MET A 200 -0.57 2.97 -5.90
C MET A 200 0.81 3.44 -6.33
N ASP A 201 1.40 4.33 -5.53
CA ASP A 201 2.79 4.74 -5.62
C ASP A 201 3.62 3.80 -4.74
N PHE A 202 4.55 3.07 -5.35
CA PHE A 202 5.35 2.08 -4.65
C PHE A 202 6.78 2.04 -5.14
N SER A 203 7.65 1.48 -4.31
CA SER A 203 8.94 1.02 -4.76
C SER A 203 9.09 -0.48 -4.64
N LEU A 204 9.86 -1.04 -5.56
CA LEU A 204 10.18 -2.46 -5.59
C LEU A 204 11.64 -2.67 -5.23
N LYS A 205 11.90 -3.52 -4.25
CA LYS A 205 13.23 -4.06 -3.94
C LYS A 205 13.23 -5.56 -4.19
N TYR A 206 14.23 -6.01 -4.92
CA TYR A 206 14.49 -7.43 -5.17
C TYR A 206 15.84 -7.80 -4.58
N SER A 207 15.86 -8.73 -3.62
CA SER A 207 17.11 -9.28 -3.11
C SER A 207 17.47 -10.55 -3.89
N LYS A 208 18.70 -10.62 -4.40
CA LYS A 208 19.22 -11.84 -5.04
C LYS A 208 19.47 -12.92 -3.98
N SER A 209 19.31 -14.20 -4.33
CA SER A 209 19.87 -15.27 -3.49
C SER A 209 21.39 -15.29 -3.56
N LYS A 210 22.05 -15.89 -2.55
CA LYS A 210 23.51 -16.14 -2.56
C LYS A 210 23.97 -16.91 -3.81
N GLU A 211 23.16 -17.84 -4.32
CA GLU A 211 23.45 -18.55 -5.57
C GLU A 211 23.37 -17.67 -6.82
N HIS A 212 22.52 -16.65 -6.83
CA HIS A 212 22.40 -15.68 -7.94
C HIS A 212 23.44 -14.55 -7.88
N GLN A 213 24.00 -14.25 -6.69
CA GLN A 213 25.09 -13.28 -6.54
C GLN A 213 26.34 -13.69 -7.34
N GLN A 214 26.56 -14.98 -7.55
CA GLN A 214 27.76 -15.48 -8.24
C GLN A 214 27.69 -15.50 -9.77
N LYS A 215 26.50 -15.30 -10.38
CA LYS A 215 26.28 -15.60 -11.81
C LYS A 215 25.94 -14.43 -12.72
N ILE A 216 25.78 -13.21 -12.19
CA ILE A 216 25.36 -12.07 -12.99
C ILE A 216 26.26 -10.86 -12.69
N GLU A 217 27.38 -10.76 -13.40
CA GLU A 217 28.21 -9.55 -13.43
C GLU A 217 27.43 -8.38 -14.04
N GLY A 218 27.61 -7.17 -13.49
CA GLY A 218 27.01 -5.94 -14.02
C GLY A 218 25.72 -5.44 -13.36
N PHE A 219 25.29 -6.00 -12.23
CA PHE A 219 24.10 -5.56 -11.50
C PHE A 219 24.38 -5.33 -10.01
N GLU A 220 24.12 -4.13 -9.51
CA GLU A 220 24.22 -3.77 -8.08
C GLU A 220 23.23 -4.57 -7.22
N ASP A 221 23.52 -4.66 -5.92
CA ASP A 221 22.93 -5.65 -5.02
C ASP A 221 21.56 -5.25 -4.45
N ASP A 222 21.20 -3.96 -4.47
CA ASP A 222 19.98 -3.44 -3.85
C ASP A 222 19.38 -2.29 -4.68
N TYR A 223 18.56 -2.62 -5.68
CA TYR A 223 17.86 -1.60 -6.46
C TYR A 223 16.46 -1.32 -5.92
N ILE A 224 16.18 -0.04 -5.66
CA ILE A 224 14.84 0.47 -5.37
C ILE A 224 14.32 1.13 -6.65
N PHE A 225 13.26 0.59 -7.23
CA PHE A 225 12.60 1.16 -8.40
C PHE A 225 11.29 1.79 -8.02
N GLU A 226 11.02 3.02 -8.47
CA GLU A 226 9.76 3.74 -8.17
C GLU A 226 8.76 3.59 -9.33
N TYR A 227 7.54 3.16 -8.99
CA TYR A 227 6.46 2.90 -9.92
C TYR A 227 5.14 3.50 -9.43
N LYS A 228 4.24 3.71 -10.38
CA LYS A 228 2.83 4.02 -10.12
C LYS A 228 1.95 3.04 -10.86
N TYR A 229 1.14 2.27 -10.12
CA TYR A 229 0.04 1.49 -10.71
C TYR A 229 -1.27 2.25 -10.62
N ILE A 230 -2.07 2.10 -11.68
CA ILE A 230 -3.48 2.48 -11.71
C ILE A 230 -4.28 1.19 -11.81
N PHE A 231 -5.14 0.94 -10.83
CA PHE A 231 -6.08 -0.18 -10.85
C PHE A 231 -7.49 0.31 -11.13
N LYS A 232 -8.27 -0.57 -11.76
CA LYS A 232 -9.67 -0.34 -12.11
C LYS A 232 -10.55 -1.47 -11.59
N GLU A 233 -11.74 -1.11 -11.16
CA GLU A 233 -12.75 -2.06 -10.68
C GLU A 233 -13.11 -3.09 -11.78
N LYS A 234 -13.08 -4.38 -11.42
CA LYS A 234 -13.60 -5.48 -12.21
C LYS A 234 -15.12 -5.38 -12.25
N LYS A 235 -15.68 -5.48 -13.46
CA LYS A 235 -17.13 -5.56 -13.67
C LYS A 235 -17.65 -6.96 -13.45
#